data_AF-A0A957M839-F1
#
_entry.id   AF-A0A957M839-F1
#
_cell.length_a   1.000
_cell.length_b   1.000
_cell.length_c   1.000
_cell.angle_alpha   90.00
_cell.angle_beta   90.00
_cell.angle_gamma   90.00
#
_symmetry.space_group_name_H-M   'P 1'
#
loop_
_entity.id
_entity.type
_entity.pdbx_description
1 polymer ?
#
loop_
_entity_poly.entity_id
_entity_poly.type
_entity_poly.pdbx_seq_one_letter_code
_entity_poly.pdbx_strand_id
1 'polypeptide(L)'
;PSIVGELIRRSQSSLDALQREIQRRSGPDLLDFILEDIRQLKQRLADPQSFGVIMTGMNASSWLNETMLAWLGEKNVADTLSHSAPNNVTSEMGLALLDVADVIRPFPQVVAYLEQAAGDNVLEELARFEGGPQSRAALAAFLDRYGMRCAGEIDITRPRWREQPGTLIPLILSNIKNFAPGESARRVEQGRQEAAQKEADLLARLALLPDGAQKAGETKRMIDLVRNLIGYREYPKYEIVSRYFLYKQALLREAAKLVAAGVLRDAEDIYYLTLEELHDVVRTHEVDPQRIDRRKAAFHSYEKLVPPRVITSEGEIIRGAYKRDDLPAGALAGLPVSAGTVEGRARVLLRMEEADLAAGDILVTAFTDPSWT
;
A
#
# COMPACT_ATOMS: atom_id res chain seq x y z
N PRO A 1 -6.86 23.58 0.74
CA PRO A 1 -7.03 22.80 -0.51
C PRO A 1 -5.80 22.78 -1.43
N SER A 2 -5.11 23.92 -1.66
CA SER A 2 -3.95 23.98 -2.58
C SER A 2 -2.71 23.19 -2.11
N ILE A 3 -2.48 23.11 -0.79
CA ILE A 3 -1.23 22.56 -0.26
C ILE A 3 -1.02 21.07 -0.55
N VAL A 4 -2.07 20.24 -0.46
CA VAL A 4 -1.96 18.80 -0.75
C VAL A 4 -1.53 18.58 -2.20
N GLY A 5 -2.16 19.29 -3.15
CA GLY A 5 -1.80 19.20 -4.57
C GLY A 5 -0.39 19.74 -4.87
N GLU A 6 0.09 20.73 -4.13
CA GLU A 6 1.47 21.21 -4.22
C GLU A 6 2.48 20.16 -3.72
N LEU A 7 2.23 19.58 -2.54
CA LEU A 7 3.08 18.55 -1.97
C LEU A 7 3.16 17.30 -2.86
N ILE A 8 2.02 16.85 -3.40
CA ILE A 8 1.94 15.74 -4.35
C ILE A 8 2.78 16.03 -5.61
N ARG A 9 2.60 17.21 -6.22
CA ARG A 9 3.38 17.62 -7.40
C ARG A 9 4.87 17.72 -7.10
N ARG A 10 5.25 18.23 -5.94
CA ARG A 10 6.66 18.30 -5.50
C ARG A 10 7.28 16.90 -5.43
N SER A 11 6.57 15.94 -4.84
CA SER A 11 7.02 14.55 -4.78
C SER A 11 7.11 13.90 -6.17
N GLN A 12 6.13 14.14 -7.06
CA GLN A 12 6.16 13.65 -8.45
C GLN A 12 7.35 14.19 -9.22
N SER A 13 7.54 15.51 -9.22
CA SER A 13 8.69 16.15 -9.88
C SER A 13 10.03 15.61 -9.38
N SER A 14 10.12 15.30 -8.08
CA SER A 14 11.32 14.72 -7.49
C SER A 14 11.53 13.24 -7.87
N LEU A 15 10.47 12.45 -8.04
CA LEU A 15 10.56 11.09 -8.58
C LEU A 15 11.00 11.11 -10.04
N ASP A 16 10.45 12.02 -10.84
CA ASP A 16 10.83 12.18 -12.25
C ASP A 16 12.29 12.60 -12.40
N ALA A 17 12.78 13.49 -11.52
CA ALA A 17 14.18 13.88 -11.47
C ALA A 17 15.07 12.68 -11.12
N LEU A 18 14.72 11.93 -10.07
CA LEU A 18 15.44 10.71 -9.68
C LEU A 18 15.51 9.71 -10.85
N GLN A 19 14.38 9.44 -11.51
CA GLN A 19 14.31 8.50 -12.62
C GLN A 19 15.26 8.88 -13.76
N ARG A 20 15.33 10.17 -14.12
CA ARG A 20 16.25 10.64 -15.17
C ARG A 20 17.71 10.56 -14.77
N GLU A 21 18.03 10.91 -13.53
CA GLU A 21 19.41 10.96 -13.05
C GLU A 21 19.98 9.57 -12.80
N ILE A 22 19.23 8.69 -12.13
CA ILE A 22 19.67 7.34 -11.78
C ILE A 22 19.94 6.47 -13.01
N GLN A 23 19.26 6.74 -14.13
CA GLN A 23 19.48 6.01 -15.38
C GLN A 23 20.85 6.29 -16.01
N ARG A 24 21.49 7.40 -15.68
CA ARG A 24 22.77 7.85 -16.26
C ARG A 24 23.98 7.44 -15.43
N ARG A 25 23.76 6.82 -14.27
CA ARG A 25 24.82 6.45 -13.32
C ARG A 25 25.08 4.94 -13.34
N SER A 26 26.31 4.56 -12.98
CA SER A 26 26.79 3.18 -12.94
C SER A 26 27.98 3.05 -11.99
N GLY A 27 28.29 1.85 -11.54
CA GLY A 27 29.45 1.59 -10.70
C GLY A 27 29.32 2.30 -9.34
N PRO A 28 30.45 2.69 -8.71
CA PRO A 28 30.43 3.37 -7.42
C PRO A 28 29.60 4.67 -7.41
N ASP A 29 29.62 5.46 -8.50
CA ASP A 29 28.84 6.71 -8.60
C ASP A 29 27.33 6.48 -8.46
N LEU A 30 26.81 5.34 -8.93
CA LEU A 30 25.39 5.00 -8.73
C LEU A 30 25.07 4.83 -7.24
N LEU A 31 25.92 4.10 -6.51
CA LEU A 31 25.70 3.78 -5.11
C LEU A 31 25.89 5.03 -4.23
N ASP A 32 26.90 5.86 -4.53
CA ASP A 32 27.07 7.18 -3.90
C ASP A 32 25.83 8.07 -4.10
N PHE A 33 25.30 8.09 -5.32
CA PHE A 33 24.08 8.82 -5.63
C PHE A 33 22.86 8.28 -4.89
N ILE A 34 22.67 6.96 -4.81
CA ILE A 34 21.57 6.36 -4.04
C ILE A 34 21.68 6.71 -2.55
N LEU A 35 22.88 6.62 -1.98
CA LEU A 35 23.12 7.00 -0.58
C LEU A 35 22.77 8.47 -0.31
N GLU A 36 23.12 9.35 -1.23
CA GLU A 36 22.76 10.77 -1.14
C GLU A 36 21.26 11.01 -1.34
N ASP A 37 20.61 10.39 -2.33
CA ASP A 37 19.15 10.51 -2.52
C ASP A 37 18.37 9.96 -1.32
N ILE A 38 18.86 8.91 -0.65
CA ILE A 38 18.28 8.41 0.62
C ILE A 38 18.37 9.48 1.72
N ARG A 39 19.48 10.23 1.83
CA ARG A 39 19.59 11.35 2.79
C ARG A 39 18.61 12.47 2.45
N GLN A 40 18.52 12.84 1.17
CA GLN A 40 17.59 13.86 0.70
C GLN A 40 16.13 13.44 0.88
N LEU A 41 15.81 12.16 0.67
CA LEU A 41 14.50 11.60 0.96
C LEU A 41 14.16 11.74 2.44
N LYS A 42 15.07 11.38 3.35
CA LYS A 42 14.86 11.55 4.81
C LYS A 42 14.58 13.00 5.17
N GLN A 43 15.32 13.95 4.60
CA GLN A 43 15.08 15.39 4.81
C GLN A 43 13.70 15.83 4.29
N ARG A 44 13.29 15.36 3.11
CA ARG A 44 11.97 15.68 2.53
C ARG A 44 10.82 15.05 3.29
N LEU A 45 10.98 13.85 3.83
CA LEU A 45 9.99 13.21 4.70
C LEU A 45 9.88 13.89 6.07
N ALA A 46 10.95 14.52 6.53
CA ALA A 46 10.98 15.35 7.73
C ALA A 46 10.47 16.79 7.49
N ASP A 47 9.98 17.11 6.29
CA ASP A 47 9.43 18.43 5.96
C ASP A 47 8.27 18.80 6.90
N PRO A 48 8.38 19.88 7.69
CA PRO A 48 7.34 20.29 8.63
C PRO A 48 5.99 20.58 7.96
N GLN A 49 5.99 21.00 6.70
CA GLN A 49 4.77 21.30 5.97
C GLN A 49 3.99 20.02 5.61
N SER A 50 4.69 19.01 5.09
CA SER A 50 4.14 17.68 4.85
C SER A 50 3.60 17.05 6.14
N PHE A 51 4.42 17.03 7.19
CA PHE A 51 4.03 16.49 8.49
C PHE A 51 2.84 17.27 9.09
N GLY A 52 2.83 18.59 8.96
CA GLY A 52 1.74 19.45 9.42
C GLY A 52 0.41 19.14 8.75
N VAL A 53 0.39 18.85 7.44
CA VAL A 53 -0.83 18.43 6.72
C VAL A 53 -1.38 17.13 7.30
N ILE A 54 -0.51 16.13 7.50
CA ILE A 54 -0.89 14.83 8.04
C ILE A 54 -1.45 14.97 9.45
N MET A 55 -0.72 15.65 10.34
CA MET A 55 -1.12 15.84 11.73
C MET A 55 -2.39 16.68 11.84
N THR A 56 -2.60 17.66 10.97
CA THR A 56 -3.85 18.44 10.96
C THR A 56 -5.06 17.55 10.64
N GLY A 57 -4.96 16.69 9.63
CA GLY A 57 -6.03 15.73 9.31
C GLY A 57 -6.27 14.71 10.42
N MET A 58 -5.20 14.18 11.03
CA MET A 58 -5.29 13.22 12.13
C MET A 58 -5.89 13.85 13.39
N ASN A 59 -5.44 15.04 13.78
CA ASN A 59 -5.94 15.74 14.95
C ASN A 59 -7.41 16.15 14.77
N ALA A 60 -7.80 16.60 13.56
CA ALA A 60 -9.21 16.87 13.26
C ALA A 60 -10.08 15.61 13.35
N SER A 61 -9.56 14.45 12.89
CA SER A 61 -10.26 13.16 13.02
C SER A 61 -10.42 12.73 14.48
N SER A 62 -9.36 12.85 15.30
CA SER A 62 -9.42 12.55 16.74
C SER A 62 -10.42 13.46 17.45
N TRP A 63 -10.34 14.77 17.17
CA TRP A 63 -11.24 15.76 17.73
C TRP A 63 -12.70 15.45 17.37
N LEU A 64 -13.00 15.09 16.12
CA LEU A 64 -14.36 14.73 15.70
C LEU A 64 -14.89 13.51 16.46
N ASN A 65 -14.06 12.47 16.58
CA ASN A 65 -14.46 11.24 17.28
C ASN A 65 -14.69 11.48 18.78
N GLU A 66 -13.77 12.17 19.45
CA GLU A 66 -13.88 12.48 20.88
C GLU A 66 -15.06 13.42 21.16
N THR A 67 -15.22 14.45 20.33
CA THR A 67 -16.21 15.50 20.54
C THR A 67 -17.63 15.03 20.20
N MET A 68 -17.82 14.28 19.11
CA MET A 68 -19.15 13.71 18.80
C MET A 68 -19.54 12.62 19.79
N LEU A 69 -18.58 11.90 20.36
CA LEU A 69 -18.86 10.99 21.47
C LEU A 69 -19.34 11.77 22.70
N ALA A 70 -18.66 12.84 23.06
CA ALA A 70 -19.00 13.65 24.23
C ALA A 70 -20.34 14.41 24.06
N TRP A 71 -20.62 14.96 22.88
CA TRP A 71 -21.79 15.82 22.66
C TRP A 71 -23.02 15.07 22.18
N LEU A 72 -22.85 13.99 21.40
CA LEU A 72 -23.94 13.28 20.74
C LEU A 72 -23.98 11.78 21.07
N GLY A 73 -23.00 11.25 21.81
CA GLY A 73 -22.89 9.82 22.12
C GLY A 73 -22.41 8.96 20.95
N GLU A 74 -21.90 9.57 19.88
CA GLU A 74 -21.53 8.85 18.66
C GLU A 74 -20.04 8.53 18.57
N LYS A 75 -19.73 7.27 18.29
CA LYS A 75 -18.36 6.80 18.12
C LYS A 75 -17.96 6.81 16.65
N ASN A 76 -16.68 7.06 16.39
CA ASN A 76 -16.04 6.87 15.09
C ASN A 76 -16.71 7.59 13.90
N VAL A 77 -17.27 8.78 14.13
CA VAL A 77 -17.90 9.57 13.07
C VAL A 77 -16.92 9.95 11.96
N ALA A 78 -15.63 10.08 12.28
CA ALA A 78 -14.60 10.49 11.32
C ALA A 78 -14.42 9.46 10.20
N ASP A 79 -14.71 8.18 10.45
CA ASP A 79 -14.61 7.11 9.46
C ASP A 79 -15.55 7.39 8.29
N THR A 80 -16.85 7.56 8.57
CA THR A 80 -17.85 7.91 7.56
C THR A 80 -17.59 9.26 6.91
N LEU A 81 -17.18 10.27 7.69
CA LEU A 81 -16.87 11.60 7.16
C LEU A 81 -15.67 11.61 6.20
N SER A 82 -14.77 10.64 6.36
CA SER A 82 -13.60 10.44 5.50
C SER A 82 -13.89 9.61 4.23
N HIS A 83 -15.10 9.04 4.09
CA HIS A 83 -15.48 8.29 2.89
C HIS A 83 -15.30 9.15 1.62
N SER A 84 -14.71 8.53 0.61
CA SER A 84 -14.38 9.15 -0.69
C SER A 84 -13.59 10.46 -0.58
N ALA A 85 -12.74 10.62 0.46
CA ALA A 85 -11.85 11.77 0.57
C ALA A 85 -10.86 11.79 -0.62
N PRO A 86 -10.67 12.95 -1.28
CA PRO A 86 -9.79 13.07 -2.43
C PRO A 86 -8.31 12.88 -2.09
N ASN A 87 -7.50 12.62 -3.11
CA ASN A 87 -6.04 12.52 -3.04
C ASN A 87 -5.52 11.36 -2.17
N ASN A 88 -6.34 10.34 -1.92
CA ASN A 88 -5.90 9.10 -1.30
C ASN A 88 -5.39 8.13 -2.38
N VAL A 89 -4.06 8.11 -2.56
CA VAL A 89 -3.41 7.32 -3.62
C VAL A 89 -3.65 5.81 -3.49
N THR A 90 -3.91 5.32 -2.28
CA THR A 90 -4.21 3.90 -2.02
C THR A 90 -5.66 3.58 -2.37
N SER A 91 -6.62 4.42 -1.97
CA SER A 91 -8.02 4.24 -2.37
C SER A 91 -8.19 4.35 -3.89
N GLU A 92 -7.50 5.30 -4.53
CA GLU A 92 -7.48 5.45 -5.98
C GLU A 92 -6.93 4.19 -6.69
N MET A 93 -5.98 3.49 -6.08
CA MET A 93 -5.44 2.23 -6.61
C MET A 93 -6.48 1.12 -6.64
N GLY A 94 -7.18 0.87 -5.52
CA GLY A 94 -8.23 -0.15 -5.47
C GLY A 94 -9.37 0.14 -6.46
N LEU A 95 -9.76 1.41 -6.60
CA LEU A 95 -10.74 1.86 -7.59
C LEU A 95 -10.25 1.66 -9.04
N ALA A 96 -8.99 1.99 -9.33
CA ALA A 96 -8.41 1.76 -10.65
C ALA A 96 -8.34 0.27 -11.01
N LEU A 97 -8.16 -0.62 -10.04
CA LEU A 97 -8.17 -2.06 -10.28
C LEU A 97 -9.57 -2.60 -10.62
N LEU A 98 -10.64 -1.98 -10.09
CA LEU A 98 -12.02 -2.24 -10.52
C LEU A 98 -12.23 -1.80 -11.97
N ASP A 99 -11.67 -0.66 -12.37
CA ASP A 99 -11.77 -0.18 -13.76
C ASP A 99 -11.03 -1.11 -14.74
N VAL A 100 -9.89 -1.68 -14.34
CA VAL A 100 -9.19 -2.73 -15.11
C VAL A 100 -10.07 -3.97 -15.27
N ALA A 101 -10.71 -4.42 -14.18
CA ALA A 101 -11.64 -5.55 -14.22
C ALA A 101 -12.80 -5.30 -15.19
N ASP A 102 -13.33 -4.07 -15.24
CA ASP A 102 -14.41 -3.70 -16.15
C ASP A 102 -13.99 -3.65 -17.63
N VAL A 103 -12.74 -3.29 -17.94
CA VAL A 103 -12.21 -3.39 -19.31
C VAL A 103 -12.08 -4.85 -19.74
N ILE A 104 -11.68 -5.75 -18.84
CA ILE A 104 -11.44 -7.17 -19.15
C ILE A 104 -12.75 -7.96 -19.27
N ARG A 105 -13.74 -7.64 -18.43
CA ARG A 105 -15.02 -8.37 -18.28
C ARG A 105 -15.75 -8.71 -19.59
N PRO A 106 -15.82 -7.85 -20.62
CA PRO A 106 -16.53 -8.14 -21.86
C PRO A 106 -15.84 -9.19 -22.75
N PHE A 107 -14.64 -9.67 -22.40
CA PHE A 107 -13.82 -10.56 -23.22
C PHE A 107 -13.63 -11.94 -22.57
N PRO A 108 -14.58 -12.88 -22.75
CA PRO A 108 -14.53 -14.20 -22.10
C PRO A 108 -13.25 -15.00 -22.38
N GLN A 109 -12.67 -14.87 -23.58
CA GLN A 109 -11.40 -15.54 -23.91
C GLN A 109 -10.23 -15.03 -23.07
N VAL A 110 -10.21 -13.72 -22.79
CA VAL A 110 -9.21 -13.11 -21.90
C VAL A 110 -9.43 -13.59 -20.46
N VAL A 111 -10.67 -13.59 -19.98
CA VAL A 111 -11.00 -14.08 -18.63
C VAL A 111 -10.58 -15.54 -18.47
N ALA A 112 -10.95 -16.41 -19.41
CA ALA A 112 -10.59 -17.83 -19.38
C ALA A 112 -9.07 -18.05 -19.43
N TYR A 113 -8.34 -17.22 -20.19
CA TYR A 113 -6.88 -17.24 -20.17
C TYR A 113 -6.34 -16.86 -18.79
N LEU A 114 -6.83 -15.77 -18.19
CA LEU A 114 -6.39 -15.32 -16.87
C LEU A 114 -6.68 -16.32 -15.75
N GLU A 115 -7.78 -17.08 -15.82
CA GLU A 115 -8.09 -18.15 -14.87
C GLU A 115 -7.08 -19.31 -14.90
N GLN A 116 -6.41 -19.51 -16.04
CA GLN A 116 -5.43 -20.58 -16.25
C GLN A 116 -3.99 -20.07 -16.20
N ALA A 117 -3.79 -18.76 -16.30
CA ALA A 117 -2.48 -18.15 -16.39
C ALA A 117 -1.73 -18.29 -15.06
N ALA A 118 -0.66 -19.08 -15.09
CA ALA A 118 0.35 -19.12 -14.04
C ALA A 118 1.68 -18.66 -14.63
N GLY A 119 2.09 -17.42 -14.38
CA GLY A 119 3.42 -16.95 -14.77
C GLY A 119 3.52 -15.45 -15.04
N ASP A 120 4.74 -15.03 -15.42
CA ASP A 120 5.12 -13.62 -15.54
C ASP A 120 4.80 -13.00 -16.92
N ASN A 121 4.48 -13.82 -17.93
CA ASN A 121 4.27 -13.39 -19.32
C ASN A 121 2.82 -12.98 -19.64
N VAL A 122 1.98 -12.74 -18.62
CA VAL A 122 0.54 -12.46 -18.79
C VAL A 122 0.30 -11.36 -19.82
N LEU A 123 1.03 -10.24 -19.72
CA LEU A 123 0.84 -9.09 -20.61
C LEU A 123 1.14 -9.37 -22.09
N GLU A 124 2.12 -10.22 -22.39
CA GLU A 124 2.53 -10.52 -23.76
C GLU A 124 1.52 -11.43 -24.45
N GLU A 125 1.04 -12.43 -23.71
CA GLU A 125 0.08 -13.43 -24.17
C GLU A 125 -1.32 -12.84 -24.36
N LEU A 126 -1.71 -11.82 -23.58
CA LEU A 126 -3.00 -11.15 -23.72
C LEU A 126 -3.28 -10.71 -25.16
N ALA A 127 -2.27 -10.23 -25.89
CA ALA A 127 -2.43 -9.72 -27.25
C ALA A 127 -2.92 -10.75 -28.28
N ARG A 128 -2.92 -12.05 -27.93
CA ARG A 128 -3.37 -13.15 -28.81
C ARG A 128 -4.88 -13.35 -28.82
N PHE A 129 -5.60 -12.75 -27.86
CA PHE A 129 -7.05 -12.93 -27.71
C PHE A 129 -7.84 -11.71 -28.19
N GLU A 130 -9.09 -11.93 -28.57
CA GLU A 130 -10.03 -10.84 -28.82
C GLU A 130 -10.23 -10.00 -27.54
N GLY A 131 -10.05 -8.68 -27.64
CA GLY A 131 -10.03 -7.78 -26.47
C GLY A 131 -8.72 -7.75 -25.68
N GLY A 132 -7.76 -8.56 -26.10
CA GLY A 132 -6.41 -8.64 -25.57
C GLY A 132 -5.64 -7.32 -25.55
N PRO A 133 -5.57 -6.57 -26.67
CA PRO A 133 -4.91 -5.27 -26.72
C PRO A 133 -5.49 -4.24 -25.73
N GLN A 134 -6.82 -4.19 -25.57
CA GLN A 134 -7.51 -3.31 -24.63
C GLN A 134 -7.22 -3.71 -23.19
N SER A 135 -7.29 -5.01 -22.89
CA SER A 135 -6.98 -5.58 -21.58
C SER A 135 -5.53 -5.31 -21.17
N ARG A 136 -4.59 -5.53 -22.11
CA ARG A 136 -3.17 -5.23 -21.93
C ARG A 136 -2.94 -3.74 -21.69
N ALA A 137 -3.58 -2.87 -22.46
CA ALA A 137 -3.44 -1.42 -22.29
C ALA A 137 -3.94 -0.95 -20.92
N ALA A 138 -5.09 -1.47 -20.45
CA ALA A 138 -5.62 -1.16 -19.13
C ALA A 138 -4.70 -1.64 -18.01
N LEU A 139 -4.21 -2.89 -18.07
CA LEU A 139 -3.30 -3.42 -17.07
C LEU A 139 -1.93 -2.71 -17.10
N ALA A 140 -1.40 -2.38 -18.29
CA ALA A 140 -0.17 -1.61 -18.41
C ALA A 140 -0.30 -0.21 -17.80
N ALA A 141 -1.41 0.49 -18.04
CA ALA A 141 -1.67 1.79 -17.44
C ALA A 141 -1.77 1.72 -15.91
N PHE A 142 -2.38 0.66 -15.37
CA PHE A 142 -2.38 0.40 -13.93
C PHE A 142 -0.96 0.17 -13.40
N LEU A 143 -0.16 -0.66 -14.06
CA LEU A 143 1.21 -0.97 -13.66
C LEU A 143 2.18 0.22 -13.83
N ASP A 144 1.90 1.14 -14.75
CA ASP A 144 2.65 2.39 -14.88
C ASP A 144 2.48 3.29 -13.67
N ARG A 145 1.29 3.28 -13.06
CA ARG A 145 1.01 4.10 -11.88
C ARG A 145 1.26 3.38 -10.56
N TYR A 146 0.94 2.10 -10.47
CA TYR A 146 0.92 1.35 -9.21
C TYR A 146 1.83 0.12 -9.21
N GLY A 147 2.44 -0.23 -10.34
CA GLY A 147 3.21 -1.46 -10.49
C GLY A 147 4.50 -1.54 -9.65
N MET A 148 4.96 -0.43 -9.09
CA MET A 148 6.06 -0.39 -8.12
C MET A 148 5.67 -0.89 -6.71
N ARG A 149 4.38 -1.07 -6.44
CA ARG A 149 3.87 -1.62 -5.17
C ARG A 149 3.87 -3.16 -5.21
N CYS A 150 3.76 -3.75 -4.02
CA CYS A 150 3.55 -5.18 -3.79
C CYS A 150 3.23 -5.41 -2.30
N ALA A 151 2.76 -6.61 -1.97
CA ALA A 151 2.70 -7.02 -0.57
C ALA A 151 4.10 -6.98 0.07
N GLY A 152 4.23 -6.35 1.24
CA GLY A 152 5.51 -6.20 1.94
C GLY A 152 6.45 -5.16 1.32
N GLU A 153 5.92 -4.18 0.59
CA GLU A 153 6.67 -3.22 -0.25
C GLU A 153 7.82 -2.44 0.41
N ILE A 154 7.86 -2.35 1.74
CA ILE A 154 8.96 -1.70 2.50
C ILE A 154 10.28 -2.45 2.30
N ASP A 155 10.22 -3.77 2.17
CA ASP A 155 11.37 -4.56 1.77
C ASP A 155 11.65 -4.32 0.28
N ILE A 156 12.79 -3.66 0.00
CA ILE A 156 13.19 -3.31 -1.36
C ILE A 156 13.36 -4.55 -2.25
N THR A 157 13.67 -5.71 -1.66
CA THR A 157 14.00 -6.95 -2.38
C THR A 157 12.77 -7.68 -2.90
N ARG A 158 11.58 -7.40 -2.35
CA ARG A 158 10.32 -8.05 -2.78
C ARG A 158 10.02 -7.80 -4.26
N PRO A 159 9.54 -8.82 -5.01
CA PRO A 159 9.07 -8.63 -6.38
C PRO A 159 7.91 -7.64 -6.43
N ARG A 160 8.00 -6.65 -7.31
CA ARG A 160 6.94 -5.65 -7.54
C ARG A 160 5.91 -6.19 -8.52
N TRP A 161 4.70 -5.65 -8.51
CA TRP A 161 3.67 -6.02 -9.49
C TRP A 161 4.09 -5.78 -10.94
N ARG A 162 4.96 -4.81 -11.21
CA ARG A 162 5.52 -4.59 -12.55
C ARG A 162 6.53 -5.67 -12.94
N GLU A 163 7.19 -6.29 -11.96
CA GLU A 163 8.13 -7.39 -12.17
C GLU A 163 7.39 -8.73 -12.28
N GLN A 164 6.31 -8.91 -11.52
CA GLN A 164 5.47 -10.12 -11.54
C GLN A 164 3.97 -9.75 -11.60
N PRO A 165 3.44 -9.37 -12.79
CA PRO A 165 2.03 -8.98 -12.94
C PRO A 165 1.04 -10.09 -12.61
N GLY A 166 1.47 -11.36 -12.69
CA GLY A 166 0.66 -12.53 -12.34
C GLY A 166 0.05 -12.46 -10.94
N THR A 167 0.72 -11.80 -10.00
CA THR A 167 0.29 -11.64 -8.60
C THR A 167 -1.02 -10.84 -8.44
N LEU A 168 -1.39 -10.02 -9.43
CA LEU A 168 -2.64 -9.24 -9.43
C LEU A 168 -3.83 -10.00 -10.02
N ILE A 169 -3.60 -11.08 -10.76
CA ILE A 169 -4.64 -11.78 -11.51
C ILE A 169 -5.76 -12.33 -10.62
N PRO A 170 -5.48 -12.95 -9.46
CA PRO A 170 -6.55 -13.41 -8.56
C PRO A 170 -7.48 -12.28 -8.09
N LEU A 171 -6.92 -11.09 -7.81
CA LEU A 171 -7.72 -9.92 -7.45
C LEU A 171 -8.58 -9.41 -8.61
N ILE A 172 -8.02 -9.35 -9.82
CA ILE A 172 -8.77 -8.92 -11.01
C ILE A 172 -9.94 -9.89 -11.27
N LEU A 173 -9.69 -11.20 -11.23
CA LEU A 173 -10.73 -12.22 -11.40
C LEU A 173 -11.79 -12.15 -10.30
N SER A 174 -11.38 -11.94 -9.05
CA SER A 174 -12.29 -11.71 -7.93
C SER A 174 -13.19 -10.49 -8.17
N ASN A 175 -12.64 -9.38 -8.67
CA ASN A 175 -13.40 -8.18 -8.99
C ASN A 175 -14.41 -8.41 -10.14
N ILE A 176 -14.01 -9.16 -11.18
CA ILE A 176 -14.90 -9.56 -12.28
C ILE A 176 -16.04 -10.42 -11.74
N LYS A 177 -15.75 -11.38 -10.86
CA LYS A 177 -16.74 -12.31 -10.32
C LYS A 177 -17.72 -11.63 -9.35
N ASN A 178 -17.24 -10.76 -8.48
CA ASN A 178 -17.97 -10.30 -7.30
C ASN A 178 -18.63 -8.91 -7.47
N PHE A 179 -18.21 -8.10 -8.45
CA PHE A 179 -18.75 -6.74 -8.65
C PHE A 179 -19.36 -6.56 -10.04
N ALA A 180 -20.34 -5.66 -10.13
CA ALA A 180 -20.97 -5.27 -11.39
C ALA A 180 -20.15 -4.17 -12.11
N PRO A 181 -20.31 -4.00 -13.44
CA PRO A 181 -19.71 -2.87 -14.14
C PRO A 181 -20.01 -1.51 -13.50
N GLY A 182 -19.02 -0.62 -13.52
CA GLY A 182 -19.07 0.72 -12.95
C GLY A 182 -19.01 0.78 -11.42
N GLU A 183 -18.55 -0.29 -10.76
CA GLU A 183 -18.46 -0.35 -9.29
C GLU A 183 -17.56 0.74 -8.70
N SER A 184 -16.45 1.06 -9.37
CA SER A 184 -15.54 2.16 -8.99
C SER A 184 -16.31 3.48 -8.79
N ALA A 185 -17.05 3.92 -9.82
CA ALA A 185 -17.84 5.15 -9.77
C ALA A 185 -18.97 5.09 -8.73
N ARG A 186 -19.64 3.92 -8.61
CA ARG A 186 -20.72 3.71 -7.64
C ARG A 186 -20.22 3.86 -6.20
N ARG A 187 -19.08 3.26 -5.86
CA ARG A 187 -18.46 3.38 -4.52
C ARG A 187 -18.06 4.80 -4.20
N VAL A 188 -17.46 5.51 -5.16
CA VAL A 188 -17.07 6.91 -4.98
C VAL A 188 -18.30 7.77 -4.66
N GLU A 189 -19.37 7.62 -5.45
CA GLU A 189 -20.59 8.39 -5.28
C GLU A 189 -21.30 8.04 -3.98
N GLN A 190 -21.45 6.76 -3.66
CA GLN A 190 -22.02 6.30 -2.40
C GLN A 190 -21.26 6.87 -1.20
N GLY A 191 -19.93 6.76 -1.18
CA GLY A 191 -19.11 7.31 -0.10
C GLY A 191 -19.23 8.83 0.05
N ARG A 192 -19.42 9.57 -1.06
CA ARG A 192 -19.69 11.01 -1.00
C ARG A 192 -21.06 11.32 -0.40
N GLN A 193 -22.08 10.57 -0.78
CA GLN A 193 -23.44 10.72 -0.26
C GLN A 193 -23.50 10.40 1.24
N GLU A 194 -22.88 9.29 1.65
CA GLU A 194 -22.80 8.89 3.07
C GLU A 194 -22.08 9.95 3.91
N ALA A 195 -20.92 10.45 3.44
CA ALA A 195 -20.19 11.50 4.14
C ALA A 195 -20.99 12.80 4.24
N ALA A 196 -21.67 13.21 3.16
CA ALA A 196 -22.49 14.43 3.14
C ALA A 196 -23.73 14.31 4.03
N GLN A 197 -24.39 13.15 4.04
CA GLN A 197 -25.53 12.87 4.91
C GLN A 197 -25.10 12.86 6.38
N LYS A 198 -23.95 12.24 6.68
CA LYS A 198 -23.38 12.23 8.04
C LYS A 198 -23.04 13.64 8.51
N GLU A 199 -22.42 14.44 7.66
CA GLU A 199 -22.15 15.86 7.93
C GLU A 199 -23.43 16.63 8.24
N ALA A 200 -24.45 16.52 7.37
CA ALA A 200 -25.72 17.22 7.56
C ALA A 200 -26.44 16.80 8.86
N ASP A 201 -26.50 15.50 9.17
CA ASP A 201 -27.10 14.97 10.40
C ASP A 201 -26.40 15.52 11.65
N LEU A 202 -25.07 15.43 11.71
CA LEU A 202 -24.29 15.92 12.85
C LEU A 202 -24.51 17.41 13.05
N LEU A 203 -24.42 18.23 12.00
CA LEU A 203 -24.59 19.67 12.10
C LEU A 203 -26.00 20.06 12.54
N ALA A 204 -27.02 19.38 12.02
CA ALA A 204 -28.42 19.62 12.42
C ALA A 204 -28.65 19.31 13.92
N ARG A 205 -28.10 18.19 14.41
CA ARG A 205 -28.24 17.80 15.82
C ARG A 205 -27.43 18.68 16.76
N LEU A 206 -26.22 19.08 16.36
CA LEU A 206 -25.41 20.03 17.13
C LEU A 206 -26.08 21.39 17.27
N ALA A 207 -26.77 21.85 16.23
CA ALA A 207 -27.49 23.13 16.26
C ALA A 207 -28.61 23.18 17.34
N LEU A 208 -29.10 22.02 17.80
CA LEU A 208 -30.12 21.90 18.85
C LEU A 208 -29.54 21.91 20.27
N LEU A 209 -28.21 21.83 20.43
CA LEU A 209 -27.54 21.84 21.72
C LEU A 209 -27.30 23.28 22.23
N PRO A 210 -27.02 23.45 23.54
CA PRO A 210 -26.46 24.70 24.05
C PRO A 210 -25.18 25.06 23.28
N ASP A 211 -25.03 26.34 22.92
CA ASP A 211 -23.96 26.86 22.05
C ASP A 211 -23.91 26.19 20.67
N GLY A 212 -25.05 25.70 20.18
CA GLY A 212 -25.14 24.85 18.98
C GLY A 212 -24.58 25.48 17.71
N ALA A 213 -24.75 26.79 17.52
CA ALA A 213 -24.18 27.50 16.37
C ALA A 213 -22.64 27.44 16.35
N GLN A 214 -22.00 27.63 17.51
CA GLN A 214 -20.54 27.53 17.64
C GLN A 214 -20.09 26.08 17.44
N LYS A 215 -20.73 25.11 18.11
CA LYS A 215 -20.40 23.68 18.00
C LYS A 215 -20.51 23.16 16.57
N ALA A 216 -21.58 23.53 15.87
CA ALA A 216 -21.76 23.18 14.46
C ALA A 216 -20.69 23.83 13.57
N GLY A 217 -20.36 25.11 13.79
CA GLY A 217 -19.31 25.81 13.04
C GLY A 217 -17.92 25.20 13.22
N GLU A 218 -17.53 24.87 14.45
CA GLU A 218 -16.27 24.19 14.75
C GLU A 218 -16.23 22.78 14.14
N THR A 219 -17.33 22.03 14.26
CA THR A 219 -17.44 20.69 13.67
C THR A 219 -17.33 20.72 12.16
N LYS A 220 -18.02 21.65 11.48
CA LYS A 220 -17.91 21.85 10.04
C LYS A 220 -16.47 22.11 9.62
N ARG A 221 -15.76 22.99 10.34
CA ARG A 221 -14.34 23.26 10.09
C ARG A 221 -13.49 22.01 10.22
N MET A 222 -13.71 21.18 11.23
CA MET A 222 -12.95 19.92 11.41
C MET A 222 -13.27 18.90 10.32
N ILE A 223 -14.53 18.79 9.90
CA ILE A 223 -14.93 17.96 8.75
C ILE A 223 -14.19 18.41 7.49
N ASP A 224 -14.15 19.72 7.23
CA ASP A 224 -13.41 20.26 6.09
C ASP A 224 -11.92 19.93 6.14
N LEU A 225 -11.29 20.00 7.32
CA LEU A 225 -9.89 19.61 7.50
C LEU A 225 -9.68 18.12 7.21
N VAL A 226 -10.52 17.23 7.73
CA VAL A 226 -10.44 15.79 7.43
C VAL A 226 -10.59 15.55 5.93
N ARG A 227 -11.69 16.03 5.33
CA ARG A 227 -11.99 15.76 3.91
C ARG A 227 -10.93 16.32 2.96
N ASN A 228 -10.31 17.45 3.29
CA ASN A 228 -9.30 18.05 2.40
C ASN A 228 -7.88 17.50 2.62
N LEU A 229 -7.55 16.93 3.79
CA LEU A 229 -6.16 16.61 4.16
C LEU A 229 -5.90 15.12 4.39
N ILE A 230 -6.90 14.32 4.80
CA ILE A 230 -6.66 12.94 5.25
C ILE A 230 -6.13 12.02 4.15
N GLY A 231 -6.54 12.23 2.89
CA GLY A 231 -6.08 11.43 1.76
C GLY A 231 -4.56 11.53 1.51
N TYR A 232 -3.96 12.68 1.83
CA TYR A 232 -2.52 12.88 1.68
C TYR A 232 -1.68 11.97 2.58
N ARG A 233 -2.24 11.45 3.69
CA ARG A 233 -1.52 10.62 4.67
C ARG A 233 -0.84 9.39 4.04
N GLU A 234 -1.44 8.83 3.00
CA GLU A 234 -0.92 7.63 2.31
C GLU A 234 0.19 7.97 1.30
N TYR A 235 0.37 9.25 0.96
CA TYR A 235 1.26 9.69 -0.12
C TYR A 235 2.76 9.60 0.22
N PRO A 236 3.25 9.94 1.43
CA PRO A 236 4.66 9.78 1.76
C PRO A 236 5.15 8.34 1.60
N LYS A 237 4.33 7.34 2.00
CA LYS A 237 4.68 5.93 1.81
C LYS A 237 4.74 5.57 0.32
N TYR A 238 3.78 6.04 -0.47
CA TYR A 238 3.78 5.88 -1.93
C TYR A 238 5.07 6.43 -2.56
N GLU A 239 5.52 7.60 -2.12
CA GLU A 239 6.78 8.19 -2.59
C GLU A 239 7.99 7.30 -2.24
N ILE A 240 8.08 6.84 -0.99
CA ILE A 240 9.19 5.98 -0.53
C ILE A 240 9.29 4.73 -1.41
N VAL A 241 8.19 4.01 -1.60
CA VAL A 241 8.22 2.73 -2.35
C VAL A 241 8.44 2.94 -3.85
N SER A 242 7.99 4.08 -4.40
CA SER A 242 8.31 4.47 -5.77
C SER A 242 9.82 4.68 -5.98
N ARG A 243 10.50 5.32 -5.02
CA ARG A 243 11.98 5.45 -5.06
C ARG A 243 12.68 4.12 -4.90
N TYR A 244 12.22 3.30 -3.96
CA TYR A 244 12.81 1.97 -3.74
C TYR A 244 12.79 1.15 -5.01
N PHE A 245 11.73 1.21 -5.80
CA PHE A 245 11.70 0.50 -7.07
C PHE A 245 12.71 1.06 -8.10
N LEU A 246 12.86 2.38 -8.19
CA LEU A 246 13.89 2.99 -9.04
C LEU A 246 15.31 2.58 -8.61
N TYR A 247 15.59 2.57 -7.31
CA TYR A 247 16.86 2.07 -6.78
C TYR A 247 17.05 0.59 -7.12
N LYS A 248 16.03 -0.26 -6.86
CA LYS A 248 16.07 -1.70 -7.14
C LYS A 248 16.44 -1.96 -8.61
N GLN A 249 15.76 -1.30 -9.55
CA GLN A 249 16.04 -1.42 -10.97
C GLN A 249 17.48 -1.02 -11.30
N ALA A 250 17.98 0.07 -10.72
CA ALA A 250 19.35 0.51 -10.96
C ALA A 250 20.39 -0.46 -10.37
N LEU A 251 20.18 -0.95 -9.15
CA LEU A 251 21.05 -1.89 -8.46
C LEU A 251 21.09 -3.26 -9.17
N LEU A 252 19.95 -3.77 -9.64
CA LEU A 252 19.91 -5.02 -10.41
C LEU A 252 20.65 -4.92 -11.74
N ARG A 253 20.70 -3.73 -12.37
CA ARG A 253 21.55 -3.51 -13.56
C ARG A 253 23.04 -3.59 -13.24
N GLU A 254 23.48 -3.12 -12.06
CA GLU A 254 24.86 -3.30 -11.62
C GLU A 254 25.15 -4.76 -11.23
N ALA A 255 24.19 -5.42 -10.58
CA ALA A 255 24.31 -6.84 -10.26
C ALA A 255 24.46 -7.71 -11.51
N ALA A 256 23.72 -7.42 -12.58
CA ALA A 256 23.88 -8.11 -13.86
C ALA A 256 25.31 -7.98 -14.43
N LYS A 257 25.97 -6.83 -14.24
CA LYS A 257 27.38 -6.63 -14.64
C LYS A 257 28.33 -7.45 -13.77
N LEU A 258 28.08 -7.51 -12.46
CA LEU A 258 28.86 -8.33 -11.53
C LEU A 258 28.73 -9.83 -11.84
N VAL A 259 27.55 -10.29 -12.24
CA VAL A 259 27.34 -11.67 -12.72
C VAL A 259 28.11 -11.91 -14.03
N ALA A 260 28.02 -11.00 -15.00
CA ALA A 260 28.76 -11.11 -16.26
C ALA A 260 30.29 -11.12 -16.05
N ALA A 261 30.78 -10.43 -15.01
CA ALA A 261 32.18 -10.43 -14.60
C ALA A 261 32.59 -11.65 -13.75
N GLY A 262 31.65 -12.56 -13.42
CA GLY A 262 31.90 -13.73 -12.58
C GLY A 262 32.11 -13.43 -11.10
N VAL A 263 31.77 -12.22 -10.65
CA VAL A 263 31.87 -11.81 -9.24
C VAL A 263 30.70 -12.38 -8.43
N LEU A 264 29.48 -12.28 -8.96
CA LEU A 264 28.26 -12.86 -8.37
C LEU A 264 27.79 -14.08 -9.17
N ARG A 265 27.10 -15.01 -8.52
CA ARG A 265 26.50 -16.18 -9.20
C ARG A 265 25.14 -15.82 -9.79
N ASP A 266 24.37 -15.04 -9.04
CA ASP A 266 23.05 -14.56 -9.42
C ASP A 266 22.91 -13.06 -9.14
N ALA A 267 22.07 -12.34 -9.90
CA ALA A 267 21.89 -10.91 -9.71
C ALA A 267 21.21 -10.60 -8.35
N GLU A 268 20.33 -11.48 -7.88
CA GLU A 268 19.63 -11.35 -6.60
C GLU A 268 20.51 -11.71 -5.38
N ASP A 269 21.76 -12.16 -5.60
CA ASP A 269 22.74 -12.33 -4.52
C ASP A 269 22.98 -11.00 -3.77
N ILE A 270 22.76 -9.86 -4.42
CA ILE A 270 22.87 -8.53 -3.79
C ILE A 270 21.88 -8.31 -2.64
N TYR A 271 20.76 -9.05 -2.60
CA TYR A 271 19.77 -8.93 -1.52
C TYR A 271 20.31 -9.39 -0.17
N TYR A 272 21.44 -10.12 -0.18
CA TYR A 272 22.12 -10.63 0.98
C TYR A 272 23.37 -9.82 1.32
N LEU A 273 23.54 -8.64 0.73
CA LEU A 273 24.60 -7.67 1.03
C LEU A 273 23.96 -6.40 1.60
N THR A 274 24.62 -5.76 2.58
CA THR A 274 24.25 -4.39 2.93
C THR A 274 24.60 -3.45 1.78
N LEU A 275 24.04 -2.25 1.78
CA LEU A 275 24.31 -1.28 0.71
C LEU A 275 25.79 -0.87 0.67
N GLU A 276 26.45 -0.79 1.83
CA GLU A 276 27.88 -0.51 1.96
C GLU A 276 28.73 -1.66 1.44
N GLU A 277 28.36 -2.91 1.75
CA GLU A 277 29.06 -4.09 1.22
C GLU A 277 28.90 -4.18 -0.30
N LEU A 278 27.69 -3.93 -0.82
CA LEU A 278 27.47 -3.88 -2.27
C LEU A 278 28.29 -2.77 -2.94
N HIS A 279 28.39 -1.60 -2.31
CA HIS A 279 29.24 -0.51 -2.79
C HIS A 279 30.72 -0.94 -2.87
N ASP A 280 31.22 -1.63 -1.84
CA ASP A 280 32.58 -2.18 -1.87
C ASP A 280 32.76 -3.23 -2.97
N VAL A 281 31.82 -4.18 -3.12
CA VAL A 281 31.85 -5.20 -4.18
C VAL A 281 31.88 -4.55 -5.57
N VAL A 282 31.08 -3.52 -5.80
CA VAL A 282 31.06 -2.78 -7.08
C VAL A 282 32.39 -2.07 -7.34
N ARG A 283 33.08 -1.60 -6.30
CA ARG A 283 34.38 -0.92 -6.40
C ARG A 283 35.52 -1.90 -6.62
N THR A 284 35.58 -2.99 -5.86
CA THR A 284 36.71 -3.92 -5.83
C THR A 284 36.56 -5.11 -6.77
N HIS A 285 35.32 -5.43 -7.18
CA HIS A 285 34.97 -6.67 -7.88
C HIS A 285 35.31 -7.93 -7.08
N GLU A 286 35.32 -7.81 -5.75
CA GLU A 286 35.59 -8.92 -4.82
C GLU A 286 34.41 -9.10 -3.88
N VAL A 287 34.01 -10.35 -3.66
CA VAL A 287 32.92 -10.71 -2.74
C VAL A 287 33.27 -12.00 -1.99
N ASP A 288 32.81 -12.12 -0.75
CA ASP A 288 32.84 -13.37 0.00
C ASP A 288 31.56 -14.18 -0.29
N PRO A 289 31.59 -15.19 -1.17
CA PRO A 289 30.40 -15.99 -1.49
C PRO A 289 29.88 -16.76 -0.27
N GLN A 290 30.74 -17.14 0.67
CA GLN A 290 30.33 -17.84 1.89
C GLN A 290 29.53 -16.94 2.84
N ARG A 291 29.75 -15.62 2.81
CA ARG A 291 28.90 -14.66 3.54
C ARG A 291 27.49 -14.65 2.97
N ILE A 292 27.35 -14.61 1.65
CA ILE A 292 26.05 -14.63 0.96
C ILE A 292 25.31 -15.92 1.30
N ASP A 293 25.96 -17.09 1.19
CA ASP A 293 25.34 -18.38 1.48
C ASP A 293 24.90 -18.50 2.95
N ARG A 294 25.71 -18.01 3.89
CA ARG A 294 25.33 -17.96 5.31
C ARG A 294 24.10 -17.08 5.54
N ARG A 295 24.00 -15.93 4.88
CA ARG A 295 22.85 -15.03 5.02
C ARG A 295 21.59 -15.57 4.35
N LYS A 296 21.71 -16.26 3.22
CA LYS A 296 20.60 -17.03 2.62
C LYS A 296 20.05 -18.07 3.58
N ALA A 297 20.94 -18.87 4.17
CA ALA A 297 20.55 -19.90 5.15
C ALA A 297 19.92 -19.29 6.40
N ALA A 298 20.49 -18.19 6.93
CA ALA A 298 19.94 -17.47 8.08
C ALA A 298 18.56 -16.89 7.77
N PHE A 299 18.39 -16.23 6.61
CA PHE A 299 17.11 -15.66 6.20
C PHE A 299 16.01 -16.73 6.09
N HIS A 300 16.32 -17.89 5.48
CA HIS A 300 15.39 -19.02 5.43
C HIS A 300 14.99 -19.54 6.82
N SER A 301 15.89 -19.47 7.80
CA SER A 301 15.55 -19.78 9.20
C SER A 301 14.62 -18.74 9.81
N TYR A 302 14.78 -17.46 9.46
CA TYR A 302 13.98 -16.35 9.96
C TYR A 302 12.55 -16.35 9.43
N GLU A 303 12.29 -16.91 8.25
CA GLU A 303 10.94 -17.08 7.70
C GLU A 303 10.03 -17.91 8.62
N LYS A 304 10.62 -18.73 9.51
CA LYS A 304 9.89 -19.55 10.49
C LYS A 304 9.61 -18.82 11.80
N LEU A 305 10.14 -17.60 11.97
CA LEU A 305 9.99 -16.79 13.17
C LEU A 305 8.86 -15.77 12.98
N VAL A 306 8.17 -15.47 14.07
CA VAL A 306 7.18 -14.39 14.13
C VAL A 306 7.77 -13.27 15.00
N PRO A 307 8.04 -12.07 14.45
CA PRO A 307 8.65 -11.00 15.21
C PRO A 307 7.71 -10.57 16.35
N PRO A 308 8.19 -10.47 17.59
CA PRO A 308 7.39 -10.00 18.71
C PRO A 308 7.20 -8.48 18.64
N ARG A 309 6.12 -7.98 19.28
CA ARG A 309 5.92 -6.53 19.43
C ARG A 309 6.98 -5.88 20.32
N VAL A 310 7.43 -6.60 21.34
CA VAL A 310 8.45 -6.16 22.30
C VAL A 310 9.42 -7.31 22.54
N ILE A 311 10.70 -7.04 22.36
CA ILE A 311 11.82 -7.91 22.71
C ILE A 311 12.81 -7.12 23.55
N THR A 312 13.30 -7.71 24.64
CA THR A 312 14.32 -7.08 25.48
C THR A 312 15.72 -7.30 24.91
N SER A 313 16.72 -6.59 25.44
CA SER A 313 18.13 -6.79 25.08
C SER A 313 18.64 -8.22 25.32
N GLU A 314 18.01 -8.95 26.23
CA GLU A 314 18.34 -10.33 26.60
C GLU A 314 17.60 -11.37 25.75
N GLY A 315 16.74 -10.93 24.83
CA GLY A 315 15.92 -11.80 23.98
C GLY A 315 14.62 -12.25 24.62
N GLU A 316 14.20 -11.68 25.75
CA GLU A 316 12.90 -11.97 26.35
C GLU A 316 11.77 -11.40 25.47
N ILE A 317 10.78 -12.25 25.18
CA ILE A 317 9.59 -11.86 24.41
C ILE A 317 8.45 -11.51 25.37
N ILE A 318 8.11 -10.23 25.45
CA ILE A 318 7.00 -9.75 26.28
C ILE A 318 5.71 -9.83 25.47
N ARG A 319 4.79 -10.72 25.89
CA ARG A 319 3.47 -10.90 25.27
C ARG A 319 2.40 -10.20 26.11
N GLY A 320 1.63 -9.32 25.47
CA GLY A 320 0.39 -8.82 26.06
C GLY A 320 -0.71 -9.89 26.03
N ALA A 321 -1.61 -9.85 27.00
CA ALA A 321 -2.84 -10.66 27.01
C ALA A 321 -4.06 -9.74 26.96
N TYR A 322 -5.09 -10.15 26.20
CA TYR A 322 -6.39 -9.48 26.22
C TYR A 322 -7.14 -9.83 27.50
N LYS A 323 -7.85 -8.85 28.08
CA LYS A 323 -8.84 -9.12 29.13
C LYS A 323 -9.97 -9.97 28.54
N ARG A 324 -10.43 -10.98 29.29
CA ARG A 324 -11.40 -11.98 28.82
C ARG A 324 -12.70 -12.02 29.63
N ASP A 325 -12.85 -11.13 30.60
CA ASP A 325 -13.91 -11.19 31.62
C ASP A 325 -15.33 -11.22 31.00
N ASP A 326 -15.51 -10.59 29.83
CA ASP A 326 -16.79 -10.48 29.11
C ASP A 326 -16.86 -11.30 27.79
N LEU A 327 -15.95 -12.26 27.57
CA LEU A 327 -15.91 -13.05 26.33
C LEU A 327 -16.49 -14.46 26.51
N PRO A 328 -17.27 -14.98 25.52
CA PRO A 328 -17.73 -16.36 25.54
C PRO A 328 -16.59 -17.38 25.62
N ALA A 329 -16.88 -18.54 26.21
CA ALA A 329 -15.93 -19.65 26.25
C ALA A 329 -15.53 -20.06 24.81
N GLY A 330 -14.22 -20.16 24.55
CA GLY A 330 -13.68 -20.51 23.24
C GLY A 330 -13.49 -19.33 22.27
N ALA A 331 -13.86 -18.10 22.65
CA ALA A 331 -13.67 -16.93 21.80
C ALA A 331 -12.17 -16.58 21.60
N LEU A 332 -11.79 -16.29 20.36
CA LEU A 332 -10.48 -15.72 20.02
C LEU A 332 -10.55 -14.20 20.14
N ALA A 333 -9.89 -13.65 21.16
CA ALA A 333 -9.85 -12.21 21.40
C ALA A 333 -8.91 -11.49 20.42
N GLY A 334 -9.31 -10.30 19.97
CA GLY A 334 -8.53 -9.43 19.09
C GLY A 334 -8.76 -7.96 19.41
N LEU A 335 -8.21 -7.08 18.58
CA LEU A 335 -8.47 -5.64 18.65
C LEU A 335 -9.73 -5.33 17.81
N PRO A 336 -10.76 -4.67 18.35
CA PRO A 336 -11.88 -4.21 17.52
C PRO A 336 -11.40 -3.12 16.55
N VAL A 337 -11.61 -3.33 15.24
CA VAL A 337 -11.19 -2.40 14.18
C VAL A 337 -12.39 -1.79 13.46
N SER A 338 -13.37 -2.61 13.08
CA SER A 338 -14.61 -2.17 12.44
C SER A 338 -15.82 -2.75 13.19
N ALA A 339 -16.86 -1.95 13.38
CA ALA A 339 -18.06 -2.35 14.11
C ALA A 339 -18.98 -3.21 13.24
N GLY A 340 -19.47 -4.32 13.79
CA GLY A 340 -20.40 -5.20 13.11
C GLY A 340 -20.36 -6.63 13.65
N THR A 341 -21.32 -7.44 13.22
CA THR A 341 -21.34 -8.89 13.49
C THR A 341 -21.76 -9.59 12.21
N VAL A 342 -20.95 -10.54 11.76
CA VAL A 342 -21.16 -11.30 10.53
C VAL A 342 -20.70 -12.74 10.77
N GLU A 343 -21.35 -13.67 10.10
CA GLU A 343 -20.94 -15.07 10.03
C GLU A 343 -20.66 -15.44 8.58
N GLY A 344 -19.59 -16.18 8.35
CA GLY A 344 -19.12 -16.49 7.01
C GLY A 344 -17.99 -17.52 7.05
N ARG A 345 -17.61 -18.03 5.88
CA ARG A 345 -16.52 -19.01 5.77
C ARG A 345 -15.18 -18.29 5.95
N ALA A 346 -14.38 -18.74 6.91
CA ALA A 346 -13.02 -18.23 7.08
C ALA A 346 -12.13 -18.65 5.89
N ARG A 347 -11.54 -17.68 5.20
CA ARG A 347 -10.54 -17.89 4.14
C ARG A 347 -9.18 -17.44 4.63
N VAL A 348 -8.33 -18.41 4.97
CA VAL A 348 -6.95 -18.15 5.40
C VAL A 348 -6.06 -17.97 4.18
N LEU A 349 -5.63 -16.74 3.92
CA LEU A 349 -4.79 -16.37 2.78
C LEU A 349 -3.51 -15.71 3.30
N LEU A 350 -2.37 -16.37 3.08
CA LEU A 350 -1.05 -15.84 3.49
C LEU A 350 -0.35 -15.09 2.36
N ARG A 351 -0.80 -15.31 1.12
CA ARG A 351 -0.21 -14.82 -0.11
C ARG A 351 -1.31 -14.30 -1.04
N MET A 352 -1.07 -13.20 -1.72
CA MET A 352 -2.07 -12.59 -2.62
C MET A 352 -2.33 -13.45 -3.84
N GLU A 353 -1.34 -14.21 -4.27
CA GLU A 353 -1.40 -15.12 -5.42
C GLU A 353 -2.38 -16.27 -5.19
N GLU A 354 -2.71 -16.55 -3.92
CA GLU A 354 -3.67 -17.58 -3.50
C GLU A 354 -5.09 -17.03 -3.32
N ALA A 355 -5.33 -15.74 -3.59
CA ALA A 355 -6.57 -15.06 -3.26
C ALA A 355 -7.76 -15.54 -4.10
N ASP A 356 -8.49 -16.53 -3.58
CA ASP A 356 -9.82 -16.96 -4.06
C ASP A 356 -10.90 -16.59 -3.04
N LEU A 357 -11.44 -15.38 -3.18
CA LEU A 357 -12.47 -14.83 -2.32
C LEU A 357 -13.85 -14.89 -3.00
N ALA A 358 -14.82 -15.48 -2.30
CA ALA A 358 -16.23 -15.46 -2.69
C ALA A 358 -17.04 -14.51 -1.80
N ALA A 359 -18.20 -14.07 -2.29
CA ALA A 359 -19.15 -13.33 -1.48
C ALA A 359 -19.52 -14.11 -0.20
N GLY A 360 -19.42 -13.45 0.96
CA GLY A 360 -19.66 -14.06 2.28
C GLY A 360 -18.43 -14.73 2.92
N ASP A 361 -17.28 -14.75 2.25
CA ASP A 361 -16.03 -15.18 2.88
C ASP A 361 -15.49 -14.10 3.86
N ILE A 362 -14.85 -14.55 4.94
CA ILE A 362 -14.14 -13.72 5.92
C ILE A 362 -12.63 -13.91 5.71
N LEU A 363 -11.94 -12.85 5.28
CA LEU A 363 -10.49 -12.86 5.07
C LEU A 363 -9.74 -13.01 6.41
N VAL A 364 -8.85 -14.01 6.47
CA VAL A 364 -7.91 -14.22 7.58
C VAL A 364 -6.49 -14.24 7.00
N THR A 365 -5.67 -13.26 7.38
CA THR A 365 -4.28 -13.12 6.92
C THR A 365 -3.36 -12.69 8.06
N ALA A 366 -2.04 -12.78 7.87
CA ALA A 366 -1.06 -12.33 8.84
C ALA A 366 -1.00 -10.79 8.96
N PHE A 367 -1.16 -10.08 7.84
CA PHE A 367 -1.21 -8.63 7.78
C PHE A 367 -1.94 -8.15 6.52
N THR A 368 -2.52 -6.95 6.59
CA THR A 368 -3.07 -6.23 5.44
C THR A 368 -2.24 -4.96 5.24
N ASP A 369 -1.73 -4.75 4.04
CA ASP A 369 -1.07 -3.50 3.64
C ASP A 369 -1.86 -2.83 2.50
N PRO A 370 -1.46 -1.65 2.00
CA PRO A 370 -2.15 -1.00 0.88
C PRO A 370 -2.35 -1.90 -0.35
N SER A 371 -1.51 -2.91 -0.57
CA SER A 371 -1.67 -3.83 -1.70
C SER A 371 -2.85 -4.79 -1.54
N TRP A 372 -3.40 -4.95 -0.34
CA TRP A 372 -4.62 -5.74 -0.06
C TRP A 372 -5.92 -4.93 -0.12
N THR A 373 -5.85 -3.60 -0.21
CA THR A 373 -7.01 -2.69 -0.24
C THR A 373 -7.39 -2.34 -1.67
#